data_AF-A0A6H3NSZ9-F1
#
_entry.id   AF-A0A6H3NSZ9-F1
#
_cell.length_a   1.000
_cell.length_b   1.000
_cell.length_c   1.000
_cell.angle_alpha   90.00
_cell.angle_beta   90.00
_cell.angle_gamma   90.00
#
_symmetry.space_group_name_H-M   'P 1'
#
loop_
_entity.id
_entity.type
_entity.pdbx_description
1 polymer ?
#
loop_
_entity_poly.entity_id
_entity_poly.type
_entity_poly.pdbx_seq_one_letter_code
_entity_poly.pdbx_strand_id
1 'polypeptide(L)'
;MSKKEKRLSAFDEVRPGGEERNIVELDKDADLIKLRDLHRSTIGAAMNTIRNAILTGEELARIKSNLGHGKFLPYIESNKEFIGFDKRMASNYIRFYENRETVKNAKSIREALKQIADLNKSEKEINPAEIPNDEPKEIYQRFKSGNSISSKEKKILKEYLISEKERILLAAKAKISQLEKDLNKI
;
A
#
# COMPACT_ATOMS: atom_id res chain seq x y z
N MET A 1 -2.62 -33.33 51.51
CA MET A 1 -1.83 -33.29 50.27
C MET A 1 -1.88 -34.64 49.57
N SER A 2 -2.28 -34.64 48.30
CA SER A 2 -2.42 -35.80 47.43
C SER A 2 -1.05 -36.37 47.02
N LYS A 3 -0.98 -37.68 46.77
CA LYS A 3 0.22 -38.36 46.22
C LYS A 3 0.74 -37.73 44.92
N LYS A 4 -0.13 -37.04 44.18
CA LYS A 4 0.21 -36.32 42.95
C LYS A 4 0.92 -34.99 43.24
N GLU A 5 0.52 -34.28 44.29
CA GLU A 5 1.13 -33.01 44.71
C GLU A 5 2.56 -33.21 45.24
N LYS A 6 2.78 -34.28 46.02
CA LYS A 6 4.13 -34.66 46.50
C LYS A 6 5.11 -35.04 45.38
N ARG A 7 4.61 -35.45 44.20
CA ARG A 7 5.46 -35.81 43.05
C ARG A 7 5.84 -34.61 42.19
N LEU A 8 5.01 -33.56 42.17
CA LEU A 8 5.34 -32.31 41.49
C LEU A 8 6.28 -31.44 42.33
N SER A 9 6.13 -31.41 43.67
CA SER A 9 7.04 -30.66 44.54
C SER A 9 8.48 -31.22 44.55
N ALA A 10 8.66 -32.50 44.25
CA ALA A 10 9.97 -33.16 44.19
C ALA A 10 10.85 -32.69 43.03
N PHE A 11 10.31 -31.94 42.07
CA PHE A 11 11.08 -31.33 40.97
C PHE A 11 11.56 -29.90 41.30
N ASP A 12 10.95 -29.24 42.27
CA ASP A 12 11.29 -27.88 42.72
C ASP A 12 12.17 -27.87 43.99
N GLU A 13 12.46 -29.05 44.57
CA GLU A 13 13.43 -29.15 45.66
C GLU A 13 14.85 -28.97 45.11
N VAL A 14 15.48 -27.86 45.50
CA VAL A 14 16.91 -27.58 45.26
C VAL A 14 17.72 -28.74 45.83
N ARG A 15 18.36 -29.51 44.95
CA ARG A 15 19.14 -30.69 45.34
C ARG A 15 20.28 -30.28 46.29
N PRO A 16 20.46 -30.96 47.44
CA PRO A 16 21.57 -30.68 48.33
C PRO A 16 22.87 -31.08 47.60
N GLY A 17 23.76 -30.11 47.39
CA GLY A 17 25.02 -30.28 46.64
C GLY A 17 24.97 -29.84 45.18
N GLY A 18 23.84 -29.32 44.68
CA GLY A 18 23.87 -28.52 43.46
C GLY A 18 24.46 -27.17 43.81
N GLU A 19 25.68 -26.90 43.35
CA GLU A 19 26.22 -25.53 43.35
C GLU A 19 25.11 -24.61 42.84
N GLU A 20 24.80 -23.56 43.62
CA GLU A 20 24.02 -22.45 43.10
C GLU A 20 24.61 -22.16 41.74
N ARG A 21 23.79 -22.28 40.68
CA ARG A 21 24.22 -21.83 39.37
C ARG A 21 24.48 -20.36 39.57
N ASN A 22 25.73 -20.01 39.85
CA ASN A 22 26.29 -18.70 39.61
C ASN A 22 25.97 -18.49 38.15
N ILE A 23 24.86 -17.80 37.90
CA ILE A 23 24.60 -17.18 36.62
C ILE A 23 25.78 -16.24 36.55
N VAL A 24 26.86 -16.69 35.91
CA VAL A 24 28.02 -15.87 35.65
C VAL A 24 27.44 -14.69 34.92
N GLU A 25 27.31 -13.56 35.62
CA GLU A 25 27.07 -12.28 35.00
C GLU A 25 28.27 -12.17 34.06
N LEU A 26 28.03 -12.45 32.78
CA LEU A 26 29.03 -12.26 31.75
C LEU A 26 29.44 -10.81 31.93
N ASP A 27 30.67 -10.60 32.42
CA ASP A 27 31.30 -9.30 32.50
C ASP A 27 31.47 -8.84 31.05
N LYS A 28 30.38 -8.30 30.51
CA LYS A 28 30.26 -7.87 29.13
C LYS A 28 31.09 -6.60 29.07
N ASP A 29 32.06 -6.60 28.17
CA ASP A 29 32.87 -5.43 27.85
C ASP A 29 32.02 -4.13 27.87
N ALA A 30 32.53 -3.10 28.54
CA ALA A 30 31.88 -1.80 28.65
C ALA A 30 31.46 -1.24 27.27
N ASP A 31 32.24 -1.54 26.23
CA ASP A 31 31.90 -1.16 24.85
C ASP A 31 30.66 -1.91 24.32
N LEU A 32 30.49 -3.18 24.66
CA LEU A 32 29.30 -3.98 24.31
C LEU A 32 28.06 -3.49 25.05
N ILE A 33 28.20 -3.10 26.33
CA ILE A 33 27.10 -2.50 27.10
C ILE A 33 26.66 -1.18 26.44
N LYS A 34 27.62 -0.31 26.12
CA LYS A 34 27.35 0.97 25.45
C LYS A 34 26.68 0.76 24.08
N LEU A 35 27.15 -0.20 23.29
CA LEU A 35 26.56 -0.53 21.99
C LEU A 35 25.10 -0.97 22.12
N ARG A 36 24.80 -1.86 23.08
CA ARG A 36 23.44 -2.33 23.36
C ARG A 36 22.52 -1.16 23.72
N ASP A 37 22.99 -0.25 24.56
CA ASP A 37 22.19 0.85 25.06
C ASP A 37 21.91 1.90 23.98
N LEU A 38 22.89 2.17 23.10
CA LEU A 38 22.69 2.97 21.89
C LEU A 38 21.67 2.34 20.94
N HIS A 39 21.75 1.03 20.72
CA HIS A 39 20.81 0.30 19.86
C HIS A 39 19.39 0.35 20.41
N ARG A 40 19.21 0.11 21.72
CA ARG A 40 17.90 0.20 22.39
C ARG A 40 17.32 1.61 22.31
N SER A 41 18.15 2.63 22.52
CA SER A 41 17.73 4.04 22.40
C SER A 41 17.25 4.38 20.99
N THR A 42 17.97 3.88 19.98
CA THR A 42 17.61 4.07 18.56
C THR A 42 16.27 3.42 18.23
N ILE A 43 16.05 2.17 18.66
CA ILE A 43 14.77 1.48 18.46
C ILE A 43 13.64 2.21 19.20
N GLY A 44 13.88 2.61 20.45
CA GLY A 44 12.91 3.35 21.26
C GLY A 44 12.48 4.65 20.61
N ALA A 45 13.42 5.43 20.07
CA ALA A 45 13.13 6.67 19.35
C ALA A 45 12.27 6.43 18.10
N ALA A 46 12.57 5.37 17.33
CA ALA A 46 11.79 5.00 16.15
C ALA A 46 10.34 4.61 16.51
N MET A 47 10.17 3.75 17.52
CA MET A 47 8.85 3.35 17.99
C MET A 47 8.05 4.55 18.53
N ASN A 48 8.69 5.43 19.29
CA ASN A 48 8.05 6.64 19.80
C ASN A 48 7.65 7.60 18.67
N THR A 49 8.45 7.69 17.61
CA THR A 49 8.12 8.51 16.44
C THR A 49 6.81 8.05 15.80
N ILE A 50 6.64 6.73 15.60
CA ILE A 50 5.41 6.18 15.04
C ILE A 50 4.22 6.34 15.99
N ARG A 51 4.42 6.07 17.29
CA ARG A 51 3.38 6.29 18.29
C ARG A 51 2.90 7.74 18.30
N ASN A 52 3.81 8.70 18.30
CA ASN A 52 3.48 10.12 18.24
C ASN A 52 2.76 10.48 16.94
N ALA A 53 3.18 9.93 15.80
CA ALA A 53 2.50 10.15 14.53
C ALA A 53 1.04 9.64 14.54
N ILE A 54 0.77 8.50 15.19
CA ILE A 54 -0.59 7.96 15.36
C ILE A 54 -1.42 8.88 16.26
N LEU A 55 -0.87 9.32 17.40
CA LEU A 55 -1.56 10.24 18.33
C LEU A 55 -1.86 11.59 17.69
N THR A 56 -0.94 12.14 16.90
CA THR A 56 -1.19 13.35 16.10
C THR A 56 -2.34 13.12 15.12
N GLY A 57 -2.43 11.94 14.51
CA GLY A 57 -3.53 11.57 13.62
C GLY A 57 -4.88 11.51 14.32
N GLU A 58 -4.92 10.96 15.53
CA GLU A 58 -6.12 10.92 16.38
C GLU A 58 -6.62 12.33 16.69
N GLU A 59 -5.70 13.21 17.09
CA GLU A 59 -6.01 14.60 17.40
C GLU A 59 -6.55 15.35 16.17
N LEU A 60 -5.91 15.15 15.01
CA LEU A 60 -6.38 15.72 13.75
C LEU A 60 -7.74 15.18 13.33
N ALA A 61 -8.03 13.90 13.58
CA ALA A 61 -9.33 13.31 13.30
C ALA A 61 -10.43 13.93 14.19
N ARG A 62 -10.15 14.16 15.47
CA ARG A 62 -11.04 14.87 16.41
C ARG A 62 -11.27 16.33 16.00
N ILE A 63 -10.23 17.04 15.60
CA ILE A 63 -10.35 18.41 15.08
C ILE A 63 -11.21 18.40 13.81
N LYS A 64 -10.96 17.47 12.89
CA LYS A 64 -11.70 17.31 11.64
C LYS A 64 -13.19 17.01 11.87
N SER A 65 -13.54 16.20 12.87
CA SER A 65 -14.95 15.88 13.19
C SER A 65 -15.69 17.07 13.79
N ASN A 66 -15.00 17.92 14.54
CA ASN A 66 -15.58 19.12 15.15
C ASN A 66 -15.70 20.28 14.15
N LEU A 67 -14.87 20.26 13.10
CA LEU A 67 -14.97 21.19 11.97
C LEU A 67 -16.06 20.73 11.00
N GLY A 68 -16.89 21.67 10.54
CA GLY A 68 -17.85 21.38 9.47
C GLY A 68 -17.18 20.89 8.17
N HIS A 69 -17.93 20.18 7.33
CA HIS A 69 -17.44 19.67 6.05
C HIS A 69 -16.70 20.74 5.23
N GLY A 70 -15.57 20.36 4.63
CA GLY A 70 -14.75 21.25 3.81
C GLY A 70 -13.87 22.26 4.56
N LYS A 71 -14.05 22.45 5.87
CA LYS A 71 -13.28 23.45 6.65
C LYS A 71 -11.92 22.97 7.15
N PHE A 72 -11.67 21.67 7.13
CA PHE A 72 -10.43 21.09 7.67
C PHE A 72 -9.16 21.54 6.91
N LEU A 73 -9.16 21.47 5.58
CA LEU A 73 -7.97 21.86 4.81
C LEU A 73 -7.63 23.36 4.95
N PRO A 74 -8.60 24.29 4.85
CA PRO A 74 -8.35 25.70 5.18
C PRO A 74 -7.82 25.93 6.59
N TYR A 75 -8.34 25.18 7.58
CA TYR A 75 -7.87 25.27 8.97
C TYR A 75 -6.40 24.86 9.11
N ILE A 76 -5.98 23.77 8.46
CA ILE A 76 -4.57 23.34 8.48
C ILE A 76 -3.67 24.34 7.77
N GLU A 77 -4.08 24.84 6.60
CA GLU A 77 -3.24 25.76 5.81
C GLU A 77 -3.06 27.11 6.53
N SER A 78 -4.11 27.63 7.16
CA SER A 78 -4.05 28.89 7.93
C SER A 78 -3.20 28.80 9.21
N ASN A 79 -3.00 27.60 9.76
CA ASN A 79 -2.22 27.38 10.98
C ASN A 79 -0.85 26.71 10.73
N LYS A 80 -0.47 26.53 9.45
CA LYS A 80 0.72 25.77 9.03
C LYS A 80 2.02 26.23 9.71
N GLU A 81 2.21 27.53 9.87
CA GLU A 81 3.41 28.11 10.50
C GLU A 81 3.52 27.74 11.99
N PHE A 82 2.38 27.64 12.69
CA PHE A 82 2.34 27.28 14.10
C PHE A 82 2.52 25.77 14.32
N ILE A 83 1.82 24.95 13.54
CA ILE A 83 1.85 23.48 13.70
C ILE A 83 3.08 22.83 13.06
N GLY A 84 3.76 23.52 12.15
CA GLY A 84 5.02 23.07 11.53
C GLY A 84 4.87 22.01 10.44
N PHE A 85 3.66 21.78 9.91
CA PHE A 85 3.43 20.82 8.82
C PHE A 85 2.27 21.23 7.91
N ASP A 86 2.26 20.66 6.70
CA ASP A 86 1.29 21.00 5.65
C ASP A 86 0.06 20.06 5.62
N LYS A 87 -0.88 20.38 4.73
CA LYS A 87 -2.08 19.56 4.49
C LYS A 87 -1.79 18.10 4.14
N ARG A 88 -0.68 17.83 3.43
CA ARG A 88 -0.31 16.48 3.01
C ARG A 88 0.14 15.66 4.21
N MET A 89 0.96 16.23 5.07
CA MET A 89 1.38 15.60 6.31
C MET A 89 0.20 15.39 7.27
N ALA A 90 -0.69 16.38 7.39
CA ALA A 90 -1.92 16.24 8.18
C ALA A 90 -2.75 15.03 7.74
N SER A 91 -2.90 14.88 6.41
CA SER A 91 -3.63 13.74 5.83
C SER A 91 -2.92 12.42 6.09
N ASN A 92 -1.57 12.39 6.05
CA ASN A 92 -0.79 11.19 6.39
C ASN A 92 -0.94 10.80 7.85
N TYR A 93 -0.92 11.76 8.78
CA TYR A 93 -1.14 11.47 10.21
C TYR A 93 -2.51 10.84 10.46
N ILE A 94 -3.57 11.40 9.87
CA ILE A 94 -4.91 10.81 9.94
C ILE A 94 -4.89 9.36 9.41
N ARG A 95 -4.23 9.11 8.27
CA ARG A 95 -4.09 7.74 7.72
C ARG A 95 -3.31 6.81 8.65
N PHE A 96 -2.30 7.29 9.38
CA PHE A 96 -1.61 6.47 10.38
C PHE A 96 -2.53 6.08 11.53
N TYR A 97 -3.40 6.99 11.98
CA TYR A 97 -4.40 6.70 13.01
C TYR A 97 -5.46 5.69 12.53
N GLU A 98 -6.00 5.90 11.33
CA GLU A 98 -6.97 4.99 10.71
C GLU A 98 -6.40 3.57 10.56
N ASN A 99 -5.11 3.45 10.24
CA ASN A 99 -4.41 2.18 10.02
C ASN A 99 -3.46 1.79 11.17
N ARG A 100 -3.71 2.28 12.39
CA ARG A 100 -2.78 2.18 13.53
C ARG A 100 -2.32 0.76 13.85
N GLU A 101 -3.19 -0.23 13.69
CA GLU A 101 -2.85 -1.63 13.96
C GLU A 101 -1.82 -2.20 12.99
N THR A 102 -1.85 -1.74 11.73
CA THR A 102 -0.89 -2.14 10.71
C THR A 102 0.44 -1.43 10.92
N VAL A 103 0.41 -0.12 11.22
CA VAL A 103 1.62 0.70 11.24
C VAL A 103 2.34 0.76 12.59
N LYS A 104 1.74 0.28 13.69
CA LYS A 104 2.31 0.35 15.06
C LYS A 104 3.74 -0.18 15.21
N ASN A 105 4.12 -1.13 14.36
CA ASN A 105 5.44 -1.77 14.37
C ASN A 105 6.39 -1.26 13.27
N ALA A 106 6.01 -0.21 12.52
CA ALA A 106 6.87 0.39 11.52
C ALA A 106 8.13 1.00 12.17
N LYS A 107 9.27 0.93 11.49
CA LYS A 107 10.54 1.49 11.98
C LYS A 107 10.74 2.94 11.54
N SER A 108 9.92 3.42 10.60
CA SER A 108 9.98 4.80 10.10
C SER A 108 8.65 5.23 9.48
N ILE A 109 8.45 6.55 9.37
CA ILE A 109 7.29 7.15 8.68
C ILE A 109 7.19 6.64 7.23
N ARG A 110 8.33 6.46 6.55
CA ARG A 110 8.37 5.95 5.17
C ARG A 110 7.85 4.50 5.10
N GLU A 111 8.27 3.66 6.04
CA GLU A 111 7.81 2.27 6.12
C GLU A 111 6.31 2.20 6.44
N ALA A 112 5.81 3.01 7.36
CA ALA A 112 4.39 3.12 7.67
C ALA A 112 3.57 3.52 6.42
N LEU A 113 4.02 4.53 5.66
CA LEU A 113 3.37 4.93 4.41
C LEU A 113 3.37 3.82 3.36
N LYS A 114 4.45 3.05 3.27
CA LYS A 114 4.55 1.90 2.37
C LYS A 114 3.56 0.80 2.77
N GLN A 115 3.49 0.45 4.06
CA GLN A 115 2.53 -0.54 4.56
C GLN A 115 1.08 -0.16 4.21
N ILE A 116 0.71 1.12 4.39
CA ILE A 116 -0.63 1.60 4.01
C ILE A 116 -0.83 1.53 2.48
N ALA A 117 0.18 1.88 1.69
CA ALA A 117 0.07 1.80 0.23
C ALA A 117 -0.08 0.36 -0.26
N ASP A 118 0.60 -0.60 0.38
CA ASP A 118 0.53 -2.02 0.04
C ASP A 118 -0.86 -2.61 0.38
N LEU A 119 -1.50 -2.19 1.48
CA LEU A 119 -2.89 -2.56 1.81
C LEU A 119 -3.87 -2.16 0.70
N ASN A 120 -3.79 -0.92 0.23
CA ASN A 120 -4.64 -0.41 -0.84
C ASN A 120 -4.37 -1.07 -2.20
N LYS A 121 -3.21 -1.72 -2.36
CA LYS A 121 -2.86 -2.46 -3.57
C LYS A 121 -3.49 -3.85 -3.54
N SER A 122 -3.58 -4.49 -2.38
CA SER A 122 -4.29 -5.77 -2.19
C SER A 122 -5.81 -5.63 -2.20
N GLU A 123 -6.36 -4.46 -1.88
CA GLU A 123 -7.82 -4.21 -1.93
C GLU A 123 -8.37 -3.91 -3.34
N LYS A 124 -7.52 -3.90 -4.38
CA LYS A 124 -7.99 -3.89 -5.76
C LYS A 124 -8.23 -5.31 -6.24
N GLU A 125 -9.48 -5.77 -6.05
CA GLU A 125 -10.26 -6.66 -6.95
C GLU A 125 -11.31 -7.45 -6.13
N ILE A 126 -12.42 -6.81 -5.76
CA ILE A 126 -13.65 -7.52 -5.34
C ILE A 126 -14.79 -7.31 -6.34
N ASN A 127 -14.70 -6.28 -7.17
CA ASN A 127 -15.40 -6.31 -8.46
C ASN A 127 -14.38 -6.70 -9.52
N PRO A 128 -14.58 -7.79 -10.30
CA PRO A 128 -14.07 -7.74 -11.66
C PRO A 128 -14.63 -6.43 -12.22
N ALA A 129 -13.77 -5.58 -12.78
CA ALA A 129 -14.31 -4.66 -13.75
C ALA A 129 -15.01 -5.58 -14.75
N GLU A 130 -16.34 -5.60 -14.76
CA GLU A 130 -17.05 -5.79 -16.01
C GLU A 130 -16.41 -4.73 -16.90
N ILE A 131 -15.36 -5.15 -17.62
CA ILE A 131 -14.97 -4.51 -18.85
C ILE A 131 -16.28 -4.61 -19.60
N PRO A 132 -17.01 -3.51 -19.82
CA PRO A 132 -18.04 -3.57 -20.84
C PRO A 132 -17.25 -4.07 -22.03
N ASN A 133 -17.59 -5.26 -22.52
CA ASN A 133 -17.13 -5.78 -23.79
C ASN A 133 -17.78 -4.88 -24.84
N ASP A 134 -17.52 -3.57 -24.78
CA ASP A 134 -17.88 -2.60 -25.79
C ASP A 134 -17.05 -3.07 -26.97
N GLU A 135 -17.71 -3.78 -27.87
CA GLU A 135 -17.06 -4.28 -29.06
C GLU A 135 -16.31 -3.10 -29.69
N PRO A 136 -15.06 -3.27 -30.17
CA PRO A 136 -14.30 -2.16 -30.75
C PRO A 136 -15.05 -1.40 -31.86
N LYS A 137 -16.04 -2.06 -32.48
CA LYS A 137 -17.02 -1.49 -33.40
C LYS A 137 -17.94 -0.45 -32.75
N GLU A 138 -18.46 -0.69 -31.55
CA GLU A 138 -19.34 0.25 -30.84
C GLU A 138 -18.56 1.51 -30.44
N ILE A 139 -17.33 1.35 -29.95
CA ILE A 139 -16.41 2.47 -29.69
C ILE A 139 -16.18 3.28 -30.98
N TYR A 140 -16.01 2.61 -32.12
CA TYR A 140 -15.86 3.28 -33.41
C TYR A 140 -17.13 4.03 -33.83
N GLN A 141 -18.33 3.47 -33.63
CA GLN A 141 -19.59 4.16 -33.93
C GLN A 141 -19.81 5.37 -33.01
N ARG A 142 -19.48 5.26 -31.72
CA ARG A 142 -19.52 6.39 -30.77
C ARG A 142 -18.53 7.50 -31.17
N PHE A 143 -17.33 7.12 -31.59
CA PHE A 143 -16.34 8.08 -32.11
C PHE A 143 -16.84 8.77 -33.39
N LYS A 144 -17.42 8.01 -34.33
CA LYS A 144 -17.94 8.55 -35.61
C LYS A 144 -19.15 9.48 -35.42
N SER A 145 -19.94 9.26 -34.36
CA SER A 145 -21.06 10.12 -33.97
C SER A 145 -20.65 11.37 -33.18
N GLY A 146 -19.35 11.58 -32.94
CA GLY A 146 -18.82 12.79 -32.31
C GLY A 146 -18.77 12.78 -30.78
N ASN A 147 -18.99 11.63 -30.14
CA ASN A 147 -18.93 11.50 -28.68
C ASN A 147 -17.49 11.54 -28.16
N SER A 148 -17.29 12.08 -26.95
CA SER A 148 -15.99 12.11 -26.31
C SER A 148 -15.55 10.72 -25.85
N ILE A 149 -14.40 10.26 -26.34
CA ILE A 149 -13.79 8.96 -25.97
C ILE A 149 -12.66 9.13 -24.94
N SER A 150 -12.63 8.22 -23.97
CA SER A 150 -11.64 8.10 -22.90
C SER A 150 -10.25 7.72 -23.43
N SER A 151 -9.19 8.01 -22.66
CA SER A 151 -7.81 7.65 -23.02
C SER A 151 -7.60 6.14 -23.20
N LYS A 152 -8.36 5.30 -22.48
CA LYS A 152 -8.31 3.84 -22.63
C LYS A 152 -9.02 3.39 -23.92
N GLU A 153 -10.20 3.95 -24.18
CA GLU A 153 -10.97 3.70 -25.41
C GLU A 153 -10.22 4.13 -26.67
N LYS A 154 -9.48 5.25 -26.61
CA LYS A 154 -8.62 5.70 -27.71
C LYS A 154 -7.56 4.66 -28.10
N LYS A 155 -7.00 3.94 -27.12
CA LYS A 155 -6.00 2.90 -27.39
C LYS A 155 -6.64 1.71 -28.10
N ILE A 156 -7.79 1.23 -27.59
CA ILE A 156 -8.56 0.12 -28.17
C ILE A 156 -9.02 0.48 -29.59
N LEU A 157 -9.55 1.69 -29.79
CA LEU A 157 -9.99 2.17 -31.10
C LEU A 157 -8.85 2.25 -32.11
N LYS A 158 -7.66 2.69 -31.67
CA LYS A 158 -6.48 2.77 -32.54
C LYS A 158 -6.06 1.38 -33.02
N GLU A 159 -6.02 0.40 -32.12
CA GLU A 159 -5.69 -0.99 -32.46
C GLU A 159 -6.73 -1.57 -33.45
N TYR A 160 -8.03 -1.35 -33.19
CA TYR A 160 -9.10 -1.78 -34.10
C TYR A 160 -8.97 -1.20 -35.51
N LEU A 161 -8.75 0.12 -35.62
CA LEU A 161 -8.62 0.79 -36.93
C LEU A 161 -7.39 0.32 -37.71
N ILE A 162 -6.29 -0.01 -37.02
CA ILE A 162 -5.09 -0.57 -37.67
C ILE A 162 -5.41 -1.95 -38.25
N SER A 163 -6.01 -2.84 -37.46
CA SER A 163 -6.38 -4.19 -37.91
C SER A 163 -7.41 -4.17 -39.04
N GLU A 164 -8.41 -3.28 -38.97
CA GLU A 164 -9.42 -3.16 -40.03
C GLU A 164 -8.81 -2.64 -41.34
N LYS A 165 -7.89 -1.66 -41.26
CA LYS A 165 -7.14 -1.16 -42.41
C LYS A 165 -6.32 -2.28 -43.09
N GLU A 166 -5.63 -3.09 -42.30
CA GLU A 166 -4.81 -4.21 -42.81
C GLU A 166 -5.67 -5.26 -43.50
N ARG A 167 -6.83 -5.59 -42.91
CA ARG A 167 -7.79 -6.53 -43.50
C ARG A 167 -8.31 -6.05 -44.85
N ILE A 168 -8.72 -4.78 -44.94
CA ILE A 168 -9.22 -4.19 -46.19
C ILE A 168 -8.11 -4.20 -47.26
N LEU A 169 -6.88 -3.87 -46.89
CA LEU A 169 -5.74 -3.84 -47.80
C LEU A 169 -5.41 -5.24 -48.34
N LEU A 170 -5.44 -6.27 -47.50
CA LEU A 170 -5.27 -7.66 -47.93
C LEU A 170 -6.36 -8.09 -48.92
N ALA A 171 -7.62 -7.79 -48.61
CA ALA A 171 -8.75 -8.11 -49.48
C ALA A 171 -8.66 -7.37 -50.83
N ALA A 172 -8.25 -6.10 -50.83
CA ALA A 172 -8.05 -5.32 -52.05
C ALA A 172 -6.92 -5.90 -52.91
N LYS A 173 -5.78 -6.26 -52.31
CA LYS A 173 -4.67 -6.90 -53.02
C LYS A 173 -5.07 -8.23 -53.65
N ALA A 174 -5.84 -9.04 -52.93
CA ALA A 174 -6.35 -10.31 -53.46
C ALA A 174 -7.26 -10.09 -54.67
N LYS A 175 -8.16 -9.10 -54.61
CA LYS A 175 -9.03 -8.73 -55.75
C LYS A 175 -8.23 -8.21 -56.94
N ILE A 176 -7.23 -7.35 -56.71
CA ILE A 176 -6.36 -6.84 -57.77
C ILE A 176 -5.58 -7.97 -58.44
N SER A 177 -4.98 -8.87 -57.65
CA SER A 177 -4.26 -10.03 -58.20
C SER A 177 -5.16 -10.93 -59.04
N GLN A 178 -6.43 -11.09 -58.65
CA GLN A 178 -7.40 -11.84 -59.46
C GLN A 178 -7.69 -11.13 -60.78
N LEU A 179 -7.92 -9.81 -60.76
CA LEU A 179 -8.14 -9.02 -61.97
C LEU A 179 -6.93 -9.04 -62.91
N GLU A 180 -5.71 -8.98 -62.38
CA GLU A 180 -4.47 -9.10 -63.17
C GLU A 180 -4.35 -10.48 -63.82
N LYS A 181 -4.70 -11.55 -63.11
CA LYS A 181 -4.74 -12.91 -63.69
C LYS A 181 -5.75 -13.02 -64.81
N ASP A 182 -6.90 -12.39 -64.66
CA ASP A 182 -7.95 -12.42 -65.67
C ASP A 182 -7.58 -11.55 -66.88
N LEU A 183 -6.91 -10.40 -66.66
CA LEU A 183 -6.36 -9.55 -67.72
C LEU A 183 -5.27 -10.27 -68.54
N ASN A 184 -4.38 -11.03 -67.89
CA ASN A 184 -3.32 -11.79 -68.57
C ASN A 184 -3.84 -12.99 -69.38
N LYS A 185 -5.12 -13.35 -69.25
CA LYS A 185 -5.77 -14.42 -70.02
C LYS A 185 -6.51 -13.89 -71.25
N ILE A 186 -6.65 -12.58 -71.37
CA ILE A 186 -7.20 -11.86 -72.52
C ILE A 186 -6.02 -11.46 -73.40
#